data_AF-A0A960S7L1-F1
#
_entry.id   AF-A0A960S7L1-F1
#
_cell.length_a   1.000
_cell.length_b   1.000
_cell.length_c   1.000
_cell.angle_alpha   90.00
_cell.angle_beta   90.00
_cell.angle_gamma   90.00
#
_symmetry.space_group_name_H-M   'P 1'
#
loop_
_entity.id
_entity.type
_entity.pdbx_description
1 polymer ?
#
loop_
_entity_poly.entity_id
_entity_poly.type
_entity_poly.pdbx_seq_one_letter_code
_entity_poly.pdbx_strand_id
1 'polypeptide(L)'
;MSLVGDTIKRCGVERVGQLIQQISDISSRTRAYRAVLDYLDEKGQDGETFLQTIKYQGEQSRARAYWLEMMEPRTDQRLEEIDRIEDEEEKRRALIEILAHLLQCDCEWGLHKVSRMIPCQEDKLLLMGVVKMPDRNKAFQIMDSIVSVFIKERKEDEIFDGLMGDSVLVLGICLLLHLSQLEDRERVERAISTIPTSLKESPLIQTLIPLVLSGEKLECDCLVNRTAKGDTRKALDDYCELRSMGMRVGLTLKRPGEVVHYALSMTDPVKRFEALRWLALDCCKKGSYDQALAYVEKLSDPVERSRLQQEIAFCVDGLDQAIQVARAIVNEEIRNDTILSLMHRRNVDRRLKLYPHLTDLKDKGIAVACLACELVAQGRAPEAVALVEEYALIEVQLAERGEFISFSSMELSKRTKSVHNVLRTLERVQGITDPNIRAGRIVRTLREHIPLA
;
A
#
# COMPACT_ATOMS: atom_id res chain seq x y z
N MET A 1 3.83 -27.49 -44.53
CA MET A 1 3.46 -28.86 -44.09
C MET A 1 4.10 -29.95 -44.96
N SER A 2 3.80 -30.08 -46.26
CA SER A 2 4.40 -31.16 -47.11
C SER A 2 5.92 -31.20 -47.09
N LEU A 3 6.58 -30.04 -47.22
CA LEU A 3 8.04 -29.92 -47.14
C LEU A 3 8.61 -30.32 -45.78
N VAL A 4 7.89 -30.04 -44.68
CA VAL A 4 8.31 -30.38 -43.30
C VAL A 4 8.20 -31.89 -43.09
N GLY A 5 7.09 -32.50 -43.51
CA GLY A 5 6.91 -33.95 -43.45
C GLY A 5 7.94 -34.73 -44.25
N ASP A 6 8.27 -34.27 -45.47
CA ASP A 6 9.31 -34.89 -46.29
C ASP A 6 10.71 -34.73 -45.68
N THR A 7 10.98 -33.59 -45.04
CA THR A 7 12.25 -33.36 -44.36
C THR A 7 12.38 -34.23 -43.09
N ILE A 8 11.32 -34.35 -42.29
CA ILE A 8 11.29 -35.23 -41.11
C ILE A 8 11.48 -36.69 -41.52
N LYS A 9 10.80 -37.14 -42.60
CA LYS A 9 10.96 -38.51 -43.10
C LYS A 9 12.38 -38.80 -43.59
N ARG A 10 13.05 -37.83 -44.22
CA ARG A 10 14.42 -38.01 -44.75
C ARG A 10 15.51 -37.89 -43.70
N CYS A 11 15.33 -37.02 -42.71
CA CYS A 11 16.42 -36.62 -41.80
C CYS A 11 16.16 -36.98 -40.33
N GLY A 12 14.94 -37.39 -39.97
CA GLY A 12 14.55 -37.61 -38.59
C GLY A 12 14.20 -36.33 -37.84
N VAL A 13 13.37 -36.47 -36.79
CA VAL A 13 12.84 -35.37 -35.97
C VAL A 13 13.97 -34.60 -35.28
N GLU A 14 14.98 -35.30 -34.77
CA GLU A 14 16.15 -34.70 -34.11
C GLU A 14 16.96 -33.79 -35.03
N ARG A 15 17.21 -34.24 -36.27
CA ARG A 15 17.99 -33.47 -37.23
C ARG A 15 17.23 -32.23 -37.69
N VAL A 16 15.91 -32.33 -37.82
CA VAL A 16 15.04 -31.18 -38.10
C VAL A 16 15.09 -30.17 -36.96
N GLY A 17 15.06 -30.61 -35.70
CA GLY A 17 15.25 -29.73 -34.54
C GLY A 17 16.58 -28.97 -34.58
N GLN A 18 17.67 -29.64 -34.94
CA GLN A 18 19.00 -29.03 -35.11
C GLN A 18 19.05 -28.02 -36.26
N LEU A 19 18.39 -28.31 -37.39
CA LEU A 19 18.35 -27.41 -38.55
C LEU A 19 17.53 -26.15 -38.24
N ILE A 20 16.41 -26.28 -37.51
CA ILE A 20 15.60 -25.12 -37.10
C ILE A 20 16.41 -24.18 -36.21
N GLN A 21 17.27 -24.70 -35.32
CA GLN A 21 18.15 -23.88 -34.49
C GLN A 21 19.15 -23.01 -35.29
N GLN A 22 19.45 -23.38 -36.54
CA GLN A 22 20.34 -22.60 -37.41
C GLN A 22 19.65 -21.38 -38.04
N ILE A 23 18.32 -21.27 -37.97
CA ILE A 23 17.56 -20.14 -38.53
C ILE A 23 17.80 -18.91 -37.66
N SER A 24 18.52 -17.91 -38.15
CA SER A 24 18.89 -16.71 -37.37
C SER A 24 17.69 -15.87 -36.90
N ASP A 25 16.62 -15.80 -37.70
CA ASP A 25 15.40 -15.06 -37.37
C ASP A 25 14.48 -15.84 -36.42
N ILE A 26 14.20 -15.25 -35.24
CA ILE A 26 13.39 -15.86 -34.17
C ILE A 26 11.95 -16.14 -34.64
N SER A 27 11.37 -15.25 -35.46
CA SER A 27 9.98 -15.39 -35.93
C SER A 27 9.85 -16.57 -36.90
N SER A 28 10.82 -16.74 -37.79
CA SER A 28 10.88 -17.85 -38.74
C SER A 28 11.23 -19.17 -38.05
N ARG A 29 12.09 -19.13 -37.03
CA ARG A 29 12.38 -20.28 -36.17
C ARG A 29 11.14 -20.77 -35.41
N THR A 30 10.38 -19.83 -34.83
CA THR A 30 9.13 -20.13 -34.09
C THR A 30 8.07 -20.73 -35.02
N ARG A 31 7.91 -20.19 -36.24
CA ARG A 31 6.99 -20.77 -37.25
C ARG A 31 7.41 -22.17 -37.69
N ALA A 32 8.71 -22.42 -37.78
CA ALA A 32 9.22 -23.75 -38.11
C ALA A 32 8.96 -24.76 -36.99
N TYR A 33 9.16 -24.39 -35.71
CA TYR A 33 8.77 -25.23 -34.58
C TYR A 33 7.28 -25.56 -34.57
N ARG A 34 6.43 -24.55 -34.83
CA ARG A 34 4.98 -24.70 -34.95
C ARG A 34 4.60 -25.75 -36.00
N ALA A 35 5.13 -25.60 -37.22
CA ALA A 35 4.82 -26.50 -38.33
C ALA A 35 5.29 -27.94 -38.10
N VAL A 36 6.33 -28.17 -37.30
CA VAL A 36 6.76 -29.51 -36.90
C VAL A 36 5.82 -30.11 -35.86
N LEU A 37 5.44 -29.35 -34.84
CA LEU A 37 4.50 -29.80 -33.81
C LEU A 37 3.13 -30.12 -34.39
N ASP A 38 2.61 -29.26 -35.28
CA ASP A 38 1.36 -29.51 -36.01
C ASP A 38 1.43 -30.82 -36.81
N TYR A 39 2.58 -31.09 -37.46
CA TYR A 39 2.77 -32.31 -38.25
C TYR A 39 2.86 -33.57 -37.38
N LEU A 40 3.52 -33.48 -36.22
CA LEU A 40 3.62 -34.61 -35.29
C LEU A 40 2.25 -34.95 -34.69
N ASP A 41 1.45 -33.94 -34.34
CA ASP A 41 0.09 -34.13 -33.84
C ASP A 41 -0.82 -34.76 -34.91
N GLU A 42 -0.78 -34.27 -36.15
CA GLU A 42 -1.50 -34.88 -37.30
C GLU A 42 -1.13 -36.35 -37.53
N LYS A 43 0.05 -36.80 -37.07
CA LYS A 43 0.53 -38.19 -37.18
C LYS A 43 0.37 -38.99 -35.89
N GLY A 44 -0.19 -38.41 -34.84
CA GLY A 44 -0.31 -39.04 -33.52
C GLY A 44 1.05 -39.39 -32.91
N GLN A 45 2.10 -38.63 -33.24
CA GLN A 45 3.45 -38.82 -32.72
C GLN A 45 3.68 -37.88 -31.53
N ASP A 46 4.48 -38.34 -30.57
CA ASP A 46 4.79 -37.56 -29.37
C ASP A 46 5.63 -36.31 -29.71
N GLY A 47 5.07 -35.14 -29.44
CA GLY A 47 5.72 -33.84 -29.60
C GLY A 47 6.80 -33.56 -28.54
N GLU A 48 6.75 -34.23 -27.39
CA GLU A 48 7.70 -34.00 -26.29
C GLU A 48 9.11 -34.44 -26.68
N THR A 49 9.23 -35.57 -27.37
CA THR A 49 10.50 -36.04 -27.96
C THR A 49 11.13 -34.98 -28.87
N PHE A 50 10.33 -34.24 -29.65
CA PHE A 50 10.83 -33.13 -30.48
C PHE A 50 11.24 -31.92 -29.63
N LEU A 51 10.45 -31.55 -28.63
CA LEU A 51 10.74 -30.43 -27.73
C LEU A 51 12.07 -30.62 -26.98
N GLN A 52 12.40 -31.85 -26.60
CA GLN A 52 13.70 -32.18 -25.96
C GLN A 52 14.91 -31.94 -26.87
N THR A 53 14.72 -31.87 -28.19
CA THR A 53 15.80 -31.57 -29.15
C THR A 53 16.16 -30.08 -29.20
N ILE A 54 15.34 -29.21 -28.59
CA ILE A 54 15.51 -27.76 -28.56
C ILE A 54 16.50 -27.39 -27.45
N LYS A 55 17.71 -26.98 -27.82
CA LYS A 55 18.81 -26.72 -26.86
C LYS A 55 18.59 -25.47 -26.00
N TYR A 56 17.86 -24.47 -26.49
CA TYR A 56 17.64 -23.22 -25.79
C TYR A 56 16.34 -23.27 -24.99
N GLN A 57 16.44 -23.20 -23.66
CA GLN A 57 15.29 -23.29 -22.75
C GLN A 57 14.17 -22.29 -23.08
N GLY A 58 14.50 -21.05 -23.45
CA GLY A 58 13.49 -20.05 -23.82
C GLY A 58 12.71 -20.39 -25.10
N GLU A 59 13.32 -21.15 -26.02
CA GLU A 59 12.67 -21.59 -27.26
C GLU A 59 11.85 -22.86 -27.03
N GLN A 60 12.36 -23.76 -26.17
CA GLN A 60 11.63 -24.93 -25.70
C GLN A 60 10.36 -24.51 -24.96
N SER A 61 10.42 -23.52 -24.06
CA SER A 61 9.25 -23.00 -23.35
C SER A 61 8.21 -22.39 -24.30
N ARG A 62 8.63 -21.70 -25.37
CA ARG A 62 7.71 -21.12 -26.36
C ARG A 62 7.05 -22.18 -27.24
N ALA A 63 7.82 -23.16 -27.71
CA ALA A 63 7.31 -24.27 -28.49
C ALA A 63 6.36 -25.16 -27.65
N ARG A 64 6.67 -25.34 -26.35
CA ARG A 64 5.85 -26.10 -25.41
C ARG A 64 4.56 -25.37 -25.04
N ALA A 65 4.59 -24.05 -24.83
CA ALA A 65 3.39 -23.25 -24.62
C ALA A 65 2.40 -23.38 -25.79
N TYR A 66 2.91 -23.37 -27.03
CA TYR A 66 2.10 -23.58 -28.22
C TYR A 66 1.50 -25.00 -28.28
N TRP A 67 2.28 -26.02 -27.97
CA TRP A 67 1.79 -27.41 -27.93
C TRP A 67 0.70 -27.60 -26.86
N LEU A 68 0.79 -26.91 -25.73
CA LEU A 68 -0.21 -26.92 -24.66
C LEU A 68 -1.53 -26.23 -25.07
N GLU A 69 -1.47 -25.11 -25.80
CA GLU A 69 -2.67 -24.48 -26.38
C GLU A 69 -3.42 -25.42 -27.32
N MET A 70 -2.73 -26.32 -28.03
CA MET A 70 -3.38 -27.33 -28.88
C MET A 70 -4.07 -28.46 -28.10
N MET A 71 -3.68 -28.71 -26.85
CA MET A 71 -4.23 -29.79 -26.00
C MET A 71 -5.47 -29.37 -25.21
N GLU A 72 -5.82 -28.08 -25.21
CA GLU A 72 -6.95 -27.48 -24.47
C GLU A 72 -8.31 -28.16 -24.75
N PRO A 73 -8.70 -28.50 -25.99
CA PRO A 73 -9.99 -29.16 -26.28
C PRO A 73 -10.16 -30.55 -25.65
N ARG A 74 -9.06 -31.22 -25.28
CA ARG A 74 -9.10 -32.55 -24.62
C ARG A 74 -9.34 -32.46 -23.11
N THR A 75 -9.21 -31.28 -22.51
CA THR A 75 -9.34 -31.08 -21.06
C THR A 75 -10.81 -30.97 -20.64
N ASP A 76 -11.66 -30.40 -21.49
CA ASP A 76 -13.10 -30.28 -21.24
C ASP A 76 -13.79 -31.64 -21.25
N GLN A 77 -13.47 -32.48 -22.23
CA GLN A 77 -13.99 -33.84 -22.32
C GLN A 77 -13.59 -34.68 -21.09
N ARG A 78 -12.37 -34.48 -20.58
CA ARG A 78 -11.90 -35.17 -19.35
C ARG A 78 -12.58 -34.68 -18.08
N LEU A 79 -12.92 -33.40 -17.95
CA LEU A 79 -13.65 -32.89 -16.78
C LEU A 79 -15.08 -33.45 -16.74
N GLU A 80 -15.75 -33.57 -17.89
CA GLU A 80 -17.07 -34.22 -17.98
C GLU A 80 -17.01 -35.72 -17.63
N GLU A 81 -15.92 -36.40 -17.96
CA GLU A 81 -15.70 -37.81 -17.59
C GLU A 81 -15.48 -37.96 -16.09
N ILE A 82 -14.73 -37.05 -15.46
CA ILE A 82 -14.51 -37.02 -14.01
C ILE A 82 -15.81 -36.77 -13.25
N ASP A 83 -16.68 -35.91 -13.76
CA ASP A 83 -17.93 -35.60 -13.07
C ASP A 83 -18.88 -36.79 -12.97
N ARG A 84 -18.69 -37.79 -13.84
CA ARG A 84 -19.43 -39.06 -13.85
C ARG A 84 -18.84 -40.13 -12.92
N ILE A 85 -17.71 -39.86 -12.26
CA ILE A 85 -17.11 -40.79 -11.29
C ILE A 85 -17.91 -40.74 -9.99
N GLU A 86 -18.49 -41.88 -9.59
CA GLU A 86 -19.29 -42.00 -8.36
C GLU A 86 -18.43 -42.18 -7.10
N ASP A 87 -17.22 -42.74 -7.22
CA ASP A 87 -16.27 -42.91 -6.11
C ASP A 87 -15.48 -41.62 -5.88
N GLU A 88 -15.66 -41.01 -4.70
CA GLU A 88 -15.10 -39.69 -4.39
C GLU A 88 -13.57 -39.68 -4.32
N GLU A 89 -12.93 -40.78 -3.93
CA GLU A 89 -11.45 -40.87 -3.85
C GLU A 89 -10.83 -41.09 -5.23
N GLU A 90 -11.52 -41.81 -6.13
CA GLU A 90 -11.17 -41.91 -7.54
C GLU A 90 -11.40 -40.58 -8.28
N LYS A 91 -12.51 -39.89 -7.99
CA LYS A 91 -12.81 -38.54 -8.51
C LYS A 91 -11.75 -37.53 -8.07
N ARG A 92 -11.35 -37.59 -6.79
CA ARG A 92 -10.26 -36.80 -6.22
C ARG A 92 -8.92 -37.08 -6.91
N ARG A 93 -8.55 -38.35 -7.11
CA ARG A 93 -7.33 -38.74 -7.85
C ARG A 93 -7.33 -38.23 -9.28
N ALA A 94 -8.44 -38.35 -9.99
CA ALA A 94 -8.55 -37.88 -11.36
C ALA A 94 -8.46 -36.35 -11.47
N LEU A 95 -9.05 -35.60 -10.53
CA LEU A 95 -8.91 -34.15 -10.45
C LEU A 95 -7.46 -33.73 -10.16
N ILE A 96 -6.77 -34.43 -9.26
CA ILE A 96 -5.35 -34.21 -8.96
C ILE A 96 -4.49 -34.47 -10.20
N GLU A 97 -4.78 -35.50 -10.99
CA GLU A 97 -4.06 -35.80 -12.24
C GLU A 97 -4.26 -34.71 -13.30
N ILE A 98 -5.48 -34.23 -13.51
CA ILE A 98 -5.74 -33.10 -14.41
C ILE A 98 -5.00 -31.85 -13.94
N LEU A 99 -5.05 -31.57 -12.64
CA LEU A 99 -4.37 -30.41 -12.06
C LEU A 99 -2.84 -30.55 -12.17
N ALA A 100 -2.28 -31.73 -11.94
CA ALA A 100 -0.85 -32.01 -12.11
C ALA A 100 -0.39 -31.81 -13.57
N HIS A 101 -1.22 -32.22 -14.53
CA HIS A 101 -0.99 -31.96 -15.95
C HIS A 101 -1.06 -30.46 -16.30
N LEU A 102 -2.05 -29.74 -15.78
CA LEU A 102 -2.19 -28.29 -15.97
C LEU A 102 -1.06 -27.50 -15.27
N LEU A 103 -0.48 -28.06 -14.22
CA LEU A 103 0.55 -27.45 -13.37
C LEU A 103 1.99 -27.85 -13.72
N GLN A 104 2.22 -28.64 -14.78
CA GLN A 104 3.55 -29.08 -15.24
C GLN A 104 4.37 -29.89 -14.19
N CYS A 105 3.79 -30.89 -13.52
CA CYS A 105 4.54 -31.77 -12.61
C CYS A 105 4.72 -33.19 -13.19
N ASP A 106 5.96 -33.70 -13.26
CA ASP A 106 6.30 -35.07 -13.68
C ASP A 106 5.71 -36.12 -12.71
N CYS A 107 4.68 -36.83 -13.14
CA CYS A 107 3.96 -37.83 -12.36
C CYS A 107 4.49 -39.25 -12.61
N GLU A 108 5.59 -39.61 -11.95
CA GLU A 108 5.91 -41.01 -11.61
C GLU A 108 6.88 -41.09 -10.42
N TRP A 109 7.72 -40.07 -10.21
CA TRP A 109 8.61 -39.96 -9.04
C TRP A 109 7.99 -39.26 -7.82
N GLY A 110 6.89 -38.52 -8.00
CA GLY A 110 6.23 -37.75 -6.92
C GLY A 110 5.42 -38.61 -5.95
N LEU A 111 4.59 -39.53 -6.46
CA LEU A 111 3.63 -40.30 -5.65
C LEU A 111 4.29 -41.18 -4.58
N HIS A 112 5.48 -41.73 -4.84
CA HIS A 112 6.12 -42.69 -3.95
C HIS A 112 6.95 -42.03 -2.81
N LYS A 113 7.29 -40.74 -2.94
CA LYS A 113 8.03 -39.97 -1.93
C LYS A 113 7.14 -39.00 -1.15
N VAL A 114 6.03 -38.57 -1.76
CA VAL A 114 5.03 -37.66 -1.15
C VAL A 114 4.19 -38.38 -0.08
N SER A 115 3.91 -39.68 -0.22
CA SER A 115 3.14 -40.41 0.83
C SER A 115 3.90 -40.65 2.15
N ARG A 116 5.20 -40.31 2.24
CA ARG A 116 6.04 -40.56 3.42
C ARG A 116 6.67 -39.33 4.08
N MET A 117 6.39 -38.13 3.61
CA MET A 117 6.93 -36.90 4.20
C MET A 117 5.82 -35.88 4.49
N ILE A 118 5.35 -35.86 5.74
CA ILE A 118 4.64 -34.76 6.47
C ILE A 118 3.55 -33.98 5.68
N PRO A 119 2.30 -33.87 6.18
CA PRO A 119 1.08 -33.98 5.37
C PRO A 119 0.57 -32.73 4.60
N CYS A 120 1.35 -31.66 4.35
CA CYS A 120 0.74 -30.37 3.95
C CYS A 120 1.43 -29.62 2.78
N GLN A 121 1.78 -30.29 1.67
CA GLN A 121 2.18 -29.60 0.42
C GLN A 121 1.18 -29.73 -0.74
N GLU A 122 0.22 -30.66 -0.68
CA GLU A 122 -0.73 -30.92 -1.77
C GLU A 122 -1.75 -29.76 -1.95
N ASP A 123 -2.22 -29.17 -0.85
CA ASP A 123 -3.18 -28.05 -0.85
C ASP A 123 -2.62 -26.77 -1.50
N LYS A 124 -1.30 -26.60 -1.47
CA LYS A 124 -0.59 -25.45 -2.01
C LYS A 124 -0.54 -25.45 -3.54
N LEU A 125 -0.44 -26.63 -4.15
CA LEU A 125 -0.43 -26.80 -5.61
C LEU A 125 -1.83 -26.60 -6.20
N LEU A 126 -2.87 -27.10 -5.51
CA LEU A 126 -4.29 -26.91 -5.83
C LEU A 126 -4.64 -25.41 -5.95
N LEU A 127 -4.28 -24.61 -4.94
CA LEU A 127 -4.49 -23.15 -4.92
C LEU A 127 -3.76 -22.40 -6.04
N MET A 128 -2.51 -22.78 -6.33
CA MET A 128 -1.70 -22.12 -7.34
C MET A 128 -2.17 -22.35 -8.78
N GLY A 129 -2.80 -23.51 -9.04
CA GLY A 129 -3.33 -23.85 -10.37
C GLY A 129 -4.59 -23.08 -10.70
N VAL A 130 -5.55 -23.08 -9.77
CA VAL A 130 -6.82 -22.38 -9.92
C VAL A 130 -6.62 -20.87 -10.13
N VAL A 131 -5.77 -20.24 -9.31
CA VAL A 131 -5.54 -18.78 -9.34
C VAL A 131 -4.96 -18.29 -10.67
N LYS A 132 -4.26 -19.17 -11.42
CA LYS A 132 -3.63 -18.82 -12.69
C LYS A 132 -4.47 -19.19 -13.92
N MET A 133 -5.67 -19.76 -13.75
CA MET A 133 -6.49 -20.15 -14.89
C MET A 133 -7.02 -18.90 -15.63
N PRO A 134 -6.89 -18.85 -16.97
CA PRO A 134 -7.40 -17.73 -17.76
C PRO A 134 -8.94 -17.68 -17.75
N ASP A 135 -9.60 -18.83 -17.63
CA ASP A 135 -11.06 -18.92 -17.47
C ASP A 135 -11.46 -18.91 -15.99
N ARG A 136 -12.00 -17.78 -15.57
CA ARG A 136 -12.43 -17.51 -14.19
C ARG A 136 -13.66 -18.31 -13.77
N ASN A 137 -14.56 -18.64 -14.70
CA ASN A 137 -15.73 -19.46 -14.38
C ASN A 137 -15.30 -20.90 -14.12
N LYS A 138 -14.31 -21.38 -14.87
CA LYS A 138 -13.74 -22.72 -14.71
C LYS A 138 -12.92 -22.85 -13.42
N ALA A 139 -12.12 -21.82 -13.09
CA ALA A 139 -11.45 -21.72 -11.79
C ALA A 139 -12.43 -21.81 -10.62
N PHE A 140 -13.56 -21.09 -10.73
CA PHE A 140 -14.61 -21.10 -9.72
C PHE A 140 -15.26 -22.49 -9.55
N GLN A 141 -15.63 -23.16 -10.65
CA GLN A 141 -16.18 -24.52 -10.60
C GLN A 141 -15.22 -25.53 -9.97
N ILE A 142 -13.93 -25.43 -10.32
CA ILE A 142 -12.89 -26.30 -9.74
C ILE A 142 -12.72 -26.01 -8.24
N MET A 143 -12.74 -24.74 -7.81
CA MET A 143 -12.71 -24.43 -6.37
C MET A 143 -13.94 -24.92 -5.64
N ASP A 144 -15.14 -24.77 -6.20
CA ASP A 144 -16.38 -25.22 -5.57
C ASP A 144 -16.37 -26.75 -5.38
N SER A 145 -15.88 -27.50 -6.37
CA SER A 145 -15.67 -28.94 -6.28
C SER A 145 -14.59 -29.33 -5.26
N ILE A 146 -13.46 -28.61 -5.21
CA ILE A 146 -12.41 -28.87 -4.21
C ILE A 146 -12.94 -28.57 -2.79
N VAL A 147 -13.55 -27.41 -2.61
CA VAL A 147 -14.08 -26.95 -1.32
C VAL A 147 -15.16 -27.92 -0.83
N SER A 148 -16.08 -28.34 -1.69
CA SER A 148 -17.12 -29.32 -1.31
C SER A 148 -16.56 -30.68 -0.93
N VAL A 149 -15.55 -31.21 -1.63
CA VAL A 149 -14.87 -32.47 -1.28
C VAL A 149 -14.13 -32.36 0.06
N PHE A 150 -13.37 -31.29 0.27
CA PHE A 150 -12.60 -31.09 1.52
C PHE A 150 -13.49 -30.84 2.75
N ILE A 151 -14.65 -30.22 2.58
CA ILE A 151 -15.62 -29.95 3.67
C ILE A 151 -16.38 -31.23 4.05
N LYS A 152 -16.72 -32.09 3.10
CA LYS A 152 -17.60 -33.25 3.33
C LYS A 152 -16.92 -34.39 4.11
N GLU A 153 -15.59 -34.47 4.07
CA GLU A 153 -14.82 -35.56 4.72
C GLU A 153 -14.42 -35.32 6.18
N ARG A 154 -14.55 -34.11 6.74
CA ARG A 154 -14.04 -33.82 8.11
C ARG A 154 -15.07 -33.19 9.03
N LYS A 155 -15.05 -33.63 10.30
CA LYS A 155 -15.87 -33.06 11.38
C LYS A 155 -15.40 -31.64 11.68
N GLU A 156 -16.34 -30.72 11.87
CA GLU A 156 -16.11 -29.28 12.04
C GLU A 156 -15.09 -28.93 13.14
N ASP A 157 -14.97 -29.78 14.16
CA ASP A 157 -14.11 -29.56 15.34
C ASP A 157 -12.61 -29.77 15.09
N GLU A 158 -12.20 -30.49 14.03
CA GLU A 158 -10.78 -30.79 13.74
C GLU A 158 -10.11 -29.77 12.80
N ILE A 159 -10.86 -28.81 12.27
CA ILE A 159 -10.39 -27.86 11.25
C ILE A 159 -9.53 -26.73 11.84
N PHE A 160 -9.67 -26.42 13.13
CA PHE A 160 -9.17 -25.18 13.71
C PHE A 160 -7.94 -25.30 14.63
N ASP A 161 -7.48 -26.49 14.97
CA ASP A 161 -6.25 -26.67 15.77
C ASP A 161 -5.01 -26.82 14.86
N GLY A 162 -4.52 -25.68 14.33
CA GLY A 162 -3.20 -25.59 13.68
C GLY A 162 -3.15 -24.81 12.35
N LEU A 163 -1.99 -24.86 11.67
CA LEU A 163 -1.67 -24.22 10.37
C LEU A 163 -2.72 -24.41 9.24
N MET A 164 -3.63 -25.39 9.39
CA MET A 164 -4.70 -25.66 8.43
C MET A 164 -5.84 -24.64 8.52
N GLY A 165 -6.15 -24.11 9.71
CA GLY A 165 -7.15 -23.05 9.88
C GLY A 165 -6.81 -21.78 9.10
N ASP A 166 -5.52 -21.42 9.06
CA ASP A 166 -5.01 -20.29 8.28
C ASP A 166 -5.13 -20.52 6.76
N SER A 167 -4.92 -21.77 6.31
CA SER A 167 -5.00 -22.13 4.89
C SER A 167 -6.45 -22.11 4.38
N VAL A 168 -7.39 -22.60 5.20
CA VAL A 168 -8.83 -22.56 4.91
C VAL A 168 -9.38 -21.12 4.97
N LEU A 169 -8.87 -20.29 5.89
CA LEU A 169 -9.18 -18.87 5.92
C LEU A 169 -8.65 -18.15 4.67
N VAL A 170 -7.42 -18.43 4.24
CA VAL A 170 -6.84 -17.89 2.99
C VAL A 170 -7.64 -18.34 1.77
N LEU A 171 -8.09 -19.60 1.72
CA LEU A 171 -9.01 -20.09 0.69
C LEU A 171 -10.33 -19.33 0.69
N GLY A 172 -10.95 -19.13 1.85
CA GLY A 172 -12.17 -18.35 1.99
C GLY A 172 -12.01 -16.89 1.56
N ILE A 173 -10.88 -16.26 1.90
CA ILE A 173 -10.54 -14.89 1.47
C ILE A 173 -10.33 -14.85 -0.05
N CYS A 174 -9.57 -15.79 -0.62
CA CYS A 174 -9.33 -15.87 -2.07
C CYS A 174 -10.65 -16.09 -2.83
N LEU A 175 -11.54 -16.94 -2.33
CA LEU A 175 -12.86 -17.17 -2.91
C LEU A 175 -13.69 -15.88 -2.89
N LEU A 176 -13.77 -15.20 -1.73
CA LEU A 176 -14.50 -13.95 -1.57
C LEU A 176 -13.95 -12.80 -2.43
N LEU A 177 -12.63 -12.70 -2.58
CA LEU A 177 -11.98 -11.74 -3.47
C LEU A 177 -12.23 -12.05 -4.94
N HIS A 178 -12.37 -13.32 -5.31
CA HIS A 178 -12.74 -13.69 -6.66
C HIS A 178 -14.22 -13.38 -6.95
N LEU A 179 -15.08 -13.63 -5.96
CA LEU A 179 -16.50 -13.33 -6.01
C LEU A 179 -16.77 -11.81 -6.12
N SER A 180 -15.99 -10.94 -5.48
CA SER A 180 -16.16 -9.47 -5.62
C SER A 180 -15.82 -8.94 -7.01
N GLN A 181 -15.14 -9.74 -7.84
CA GLN A 181 -14.90 -9.40 -9.24
C GLN A 181 -16.02 -9.87 -10.18
N LEU A 182 -17.01 -10.62 -9.67
CA LEU A 182 -18.19 -11.00 -10.44
C LEU A 182 -19.22 -9.86 -10.41
N GLU A 183 -19.72 -9.47 -11.58
CA GLU A 183 -20.77 -8.43 -11.70
C GLU A 183 -22.16 -8.97 -11.33
N ASP A 184 -22.29 -10.29 -11.15
CA ASP A 184 -23.56 -10.98 -10.89
C ASP A 184 -23.75 -11.22 -9.39
N ARG A 185 -24.52 -10.32 -8.76
CA ARG A 185 -24.83 -10.35 -7.33
C ARG A 185 -25.50 -11.66 -6.88
N GLU A 186 -26.35 -12.27 -7.70
CA GLU A 186 -27.03 -13.52 -7.33
C GLU A 186 -26.06 -14.71 -7.27
N ARG A 187 -25.01 -14.69 -8.11
CA ARG A 187 -23.93 -15.68 -8.03
C ARG A 187 -23.07 -15.48 -6.79
N VAL A 188 -22.78 -14.22 -6.46
CA VAL A 188 -22.04 -13.87 -5.26
C VAL A 188 -22.79 -14.30 -4.00
N GLU A 189 -24.09 -14.00 -3.90
CA GLU A 189 -24.92 -14.40 -2.77
C GLU A 189 -25.04 -15.93 -2.65
N ARG A 190 -25.20 -16.65 -3.77
CA ARG A 190 -25.19 -18.12 -3.77
C ARG A 190 -23.84 -18.69 -3.32
N ALA A 191 -22.73 -18.16 -3.81
CA ALA A 191 -21.40 -18.62 -3.42
C ALA A 191 -21.06 -18.27 -1.97
N ILE A 192 -21.54 -17.14 -1.44
CA ILE A 192 -21.45 -16.83 -0.01
C ILE A 192 -22.28 -17.83 0.80
N SER A 193 -23.44 -18.25 0.28
CA SER A 193 -24.29 -19.23 0.95
C SER A 193 -23.63 -20.61 1.07
N THR A 194 -22.72 -20.98 0.15
CA THR A 194 -21.97 -22.25 0.19
C THR A 194 -20.77 -22.22 1.13
N ILE A 195 -20.36 -21.04 1.64
CA ILE A 195 -19.30 -20.95 2.66
C ILE A 195 -19.77 -21.66 3.96
N PRO A 196 -18.97 -22.56 4.54
CA PRO A 196 -19.25 -23.20 5.83
C PRO A 196 -19.64 -22.21 6.93
N THR A 197 -20.57 -22.62 7.80
CA THR A 197 -21.04 -21.80 8.92
C THR A 197 -19.90 -21.38 9.85
N SER A 198 -18.98 -22.29 10.14
CA SER A 198 -17.77 -22.03 10.93
C SER A 198 -16.86 -20.95 10.32
N LEU A 199 -16.76 -20.89 8.99
CA LEU A 199 -16.04 -19.82 8.30
C LEU A 199 -16.84 -18.51 8.26
N LYS A 200 -18.17 -18.57 8.10
CA LYS A 200 -19.04 -17.39 8.22
C LYS A 200 -19.03 -16.77 9.61
N GLU A 201 -18.63 -17.51 10.63
CA GLU A 201 -18.46 -17.01 12.00
C GLU A 201 -17.09 -16.35 12.23
N SER A 202 -16.13 -16.50 11.31
CA SER A 202 -14.85 -15.80 11.38
C SER A 202 -15.07 -14.28 11.28
N PRO A 203 -14.53 -13.48 12.23
CA PRO A 203 -14.67 -12.03 12.22
C PRO A 203 -14.20 -11.37 10.91
N LEU A 204 -13.20 -11.98 10.26
CA LEU A 204 -12.68 -11.51 8.98
C LEU A 204 -13.69 -11.75 7.84
N ILE A 205 -14.25 -12.96 7.76
CA ILE A 205 -15.24 -13.33 6.74
C ILE A 205 -16.53 -12.53 6.94
N GLN A 206 -16.97 -12.31 8.18
CA GLN A 206 -18.10 -11.43 8.49
C GLN A 206 -17.86 -9.97 8.07
N THR A 207 -16.61 -9.51 8.06
CA THR A 207 -16.24 -8.18 7.57
C THR A 207 -16.17 -8.13 6.04
N LEU A 208 -15.71 -9.21 5.40
CA LEU A 208 -15.54 -9.28 3.94
C LEU A 208 -16.86 -9.55 3.19
N ILE A 209 -17.78 -10.34 3.74
CA ILE A 209 -19.07 -10.65 3.09
C ILE A 209 -19.85 -9.38 2.70
N PRO A 210 -20.06 -8.39 3.60
CA PRO A 210 -20.74 -7.15 3.23
C PRO A 210 -20.02 -6.33 2.15
N LEU A 211 -18.69 -6.41 2.08
CA LEU A 211 -17.87 -5.72 1.08
C LEU A 211 -18.00 -6.35 -0.31
N VAL A 212 -17.99 -7.68 -0.35
CA VAL A 212 -18.21 -8.43 -1.58
C VAL A 212 -19.64 -8.20 -2.09
N LEU A 213 -20.61 -8.09 -1.18
CA LEU A 213 -22.01 -7.80 -1.51
C LEU A 213 -22.30 -6.32 -1.87
N SER A 214 -21.45 -5.38 -1.43
CA SER A 214 -21.61 -3.95 -1.79
C SER A 214 -21.16 -3.66 -3.22
N GLY A 215 -20.49 -4.59 -3.88
CA GLY A 215 -19.95 -4.43 -5.24
C GLY A 215 -18.75 -3.48 -5.30
N GLU A 216 -18.19 -3.07 -4.16
CA GLU A 216 -16.94 -2.32 -4.13
C GLU A 216 -15.81 -3.23 -4.61
N LYS A 217 -15.15 -2.87 -5.71
CA LYS A 217 -14.00 -3.60 -6.23
C LYS A 217 -12.89 -3.58 -5.18
N LEU A 218 -12.66 -4.73 -4.56
CA LEU A 218 -11.49 -4.99 -3.73
C LEU A 218 -10.27 -5.15 -4.66
N GLU A 219 -9.46 -4.10 -4.80
CA GLU A 219 -8.14 -4.19 -5.44
C GLU A 219 -7.22 -5.03 -4.56
N CYS A 220 -7.26 -6.35 -4.73
CA CYS A 220 -6.51 -7.32 -3.90
C CYS A 220 -5.60 -8.24 -4.73
N ASP A 221 -5.26 -7.81 -5.94
CA ASP A 221 -4.36 -8.54 -6.85
C ASP A 221 -2.96 -8.77 -6.22
N CYS A 222 -2.57 -7.96 -5.24
CA CYS A 222 -1.29 -8.08 -4.54
C CYS A 222 -1.24 -9.29 -3.58
N LEU A 223 -2.32 -9.57 -2.84
CA LEU A 223 -2.37 -10.69 -1.89
C LEU A 223 -2.32 -12.01 -2.64
N VAL A 224 -3.24 -12.21 -3.58
CA VAL A 224 -3.41 -13.46 -4.36
C VAL A 224 -2.11 -13.86 -5.06
N ASN A 225 -1.38 -12.90 -5.64
CA ASN A 225 -0.13 -13.17 -6.35
C ASN A 225 1.07 -13.47 -5.43
N ARG A 226 1.00 -13.16 -4.13
CA ARG A 226 2.12 -13.29 -3.18
C ARG A 226 1.94 -14.44 -2.20
N THR A 227 0.71 -14.75 -1.78
CA THR A 227 0.38 -16.06 -1.16
C THR A 227 0.72 -17.19 -2.13
N ALA A 228 0.43 -17.03 -3.42
CA ALA A 228 0.87 -17.96 -4.46
C ALA A 228 2.40 -18.10 -4.61
N LYS A 229 3.20 -17.17 -4.06
CA LYS A 229 4.68 -17.23 -4.05
C LYS A 229 5.25 -17.74 -2.73
N GLY A 230 4.41 -18.07 -1.73
CA GLY A 230 4.85 -18.62 -0.45
C GLY A 230 5.49 -17.62 0.52
N ASP A 231 5.33 -16.31 0.28
CA ASP A 231 5.91 -15.26 1.12
C ASP A 231 4.94 -14.88 2.26
N THR A 232 4.77 -15.79 3.22
CA THR A 232 3.77 -15.71 4.29
C THR A 232 3.91 -14.48 5.19
N ARG A 233 5.14 -14.00 5.41
CA ARG A 233 5.38 -12.80 6.23
C ARG A 233 4.89 -11.54 5.53
N LYS A 234 5.12 -11.44 4.22
CA LYS A 234 4.65 -10.33 3.41
C LYS A 234 3.15 -10.38 3.14
N ALA A 235 2.58 -11.59 3.00
CA ALA A 235 1.14 -11.78 3.01
C ALA A 235 0.48 -11.37 4.35
N LEU A 236 1.19 -11.52 5.47
CA LEU A 236 0.76 -11.04 6.78
C LEU A 236 0.82 -9.50 6.89
N ASP A 237 1.82 -8.87 6.26
CA ASP A 237 1.91 -7.41 6.14
C ASP A 237 0.81 -6.86 5.20
N ASP A 238 0.57 -7.52 4.07
CA ASP A 238 -0.52 -7.19 3.14
C ASP A 238 -1.91 -7.49 3.79
N TYR A 239 -2.03 -8.50 4.67
CA TYR A 239 -3.19 -8.70 5.55
C TYR A 239 -3.37 -7.56 6.55
N CYS A 240 -2.28 -6.95 7.02
CA CYS A 240 -2.35 -5.72 7.81
C CYS A 240 -2.80 -4.52 6.96
N GLU A 241 -2.48 -4.47 5.67
CA GLU A 241 -3.04 -3.48 4.75
C GLU A 241 -4.54 -3.69 4.50
N LEU A 242 -4.99 -4.95 4.34
CA LEU A 242 -6.42 -5.31 4.29
C LEU A 242 -7.14 -4.97 5.59
N ARG A 243 -6.48 -5.14 6.73
CA ARG A 243 -6.96 -4.72 8.05
C ARG A 243 -7.10 -3.20 8.13
N SER A 244 -6.16 -2.46 7.54
CA SER A 244 -6.25 -1.01 7.36
C SER A 244 -7.32 -0.59 6.33
N MET A 245 -7.64 -1.43 5.34
CA MET A 245 -8.82 -1.26 4.48
C MET A 245 -10.11 -1.55 5.25
N GLY A 246 -10.16 -2.58 6.11
CA GLY A 246 -11.28 -2.85 7.01
C GLY A 246 -11.57 -1.70 7.96
N MET A 247 -10.53 -1.02 8.45
CA MET A 247 -10.69 0.24 9.21
C MET A 247 -11.24 1.38 8.35
N ARG A 248 -10.76 1.50 7.10
CA ARG A 248 -11.32 2.46 6.12
C ARG A 248 -12.80 2.22 5.88
N VAL A 249 -13.17 0.96 5.64
CA VAL A 249 -14.53 0.49 5.43
C VAL A 249 -15.40 0.70 6.66
N GLY A 250 -14.92 0.37 7.87
CA GLY A 250 -15.68 0.59 9.10
C GLY A 250 -16.03 2.06 9.36
N LEU A 251 -15.17 2.99 8.93
CA LEU A 251 -15.48 4.43 8.95
C LEU A 251 -16.44 4.85 7.83
N THR A 252 -16.34 4.26 6.64
CA THR A 252 -17.31 4.45 5.55
C THR A 252 -18.70 3.95 5.96
N LEU A 253 -18.76 2.81 6.65
CA LEU A 253 -19.98 2.20 7.20
C LEU A 253 -20.50 2.90 8.46
N LYS A 254 -19.90 4.04 8.87
CA LYS A 254 -20.28 4.85 10.03
C LYS A 254 -20.34 4.08 11.35
N ARG A 255 -19.42 3.13 11.56
CA ARG A 255 -19.28 2.40 12.84
C ARG A 255 -17.98 2.78 13.57
N PRO A 256 -17.80 4.04 13.98
CA PRO A 256 -16.55 4.51 14.58
C PRO A 256 -16.20 3.77 15.88
N GLY A 257 -17.19 3.34 16.68
CA GLY A 257 -16.95 2.61 17.92
C GLY A 257 -16.25 1.26 17.74
N GLU A 258 -16.63 0.50 16.70
CA GLU A 258 -16.03 -0.80 16.38
C GLU A 258 -14.58 -0.64 15.91
N VAL A 259 -14.33 0.38 15.07
CA VAL A 259 -12.98 0.68 14.56
C VAL A 259 -12.03 1.10 15.68
N VAL A 260 -12.53 1.86 16.66
CA VAL A 260 -11.75 2.27 17.84
C VAL A 260 -11.41 1.09 18.73
N HIS A 261 -12.39 0.23 19.04
CA HIS A 261 -12.16 -0.97 19.83
C HIS A 261 -11.08 -1.84 19.18
N TYR A 262 -11.16 -1.98 17.86
CA TYR A 262 -10.21 -2.74 17.07
C TYR A 262 -8.81 -2.14 17.01
N ALA A 263 -8.69 -0.82 16.90
CA ALA A 263 -7.40 -0.13 16.98
C ALA A 263 -6.74 -0.37 18.34
N LEU A 264 -7.51 -0.25 19.43
CA LEU A 264 -7.00 -0.44 20.80
C LEU A 264 -6.61 -1.88 21.10
N SER A 265 -7.23 -2.87 20.45
CA SER A 265 -6.89 -4.29 20.63
C SER A 265 -5.61 -4.70 19.88
N MET A 266 -4.98 -3.80 19.11
CA MET A 266 -3.73 -4.11 18.40
C MET A 266 -2.55 -4.18 19.36
N THR A 267 -1.82 -5.30 19.38
CA THR A 267 -0.62 -5.49 20.20
C THR A 267 0.59 -4.74 19.65
N ASP A 268 0.71 -4.63 18.34
CA ASP A 268 1.76 -3.87 17.66
C ASP A 268 1.54 -2.36 17.85
N PRO A 269 2.47 -1.64 18.50
CA PRO A 269 2.32 -0.22 18.80
C PRO A 269 2.31 0.65 17.53
N VAL A 270 3.09 0.28 16.50
CA VAL A 270 3.16 1.04 15.24
C VAL A 270 1.81 0.95 14.52
N LYS A 271 1.24 -0.25 14.45
CA LYS A 271 -0.08 -0.47 13.81
C LYS A 271 -1.21 0.21 14.59
N ARG A 272 -1.14 0.18 15.93
CA ARG A 272 -2.07 0.90 16.80
C ARG A 272 -2.01 2.41 16.54
N PHE A 273 -0.80 2.97 16.43
CA PHE A 273 -0.60 4.37 16.11
C PHE A 273 -1.20 4.72 14.75
N GLU A 274 -0.91 3.96 13.70
CA GLU A 274 -1.45 4.21 12.37
C GLU A 274 -2.99 4.16 12.32
N ALA A 275 -3.59 3.20 13.03
CA ALA A 275 -5.04 3.09 13.16
C ALA A 275 -5.67 4.32 13.83
N LEU A 276 -5.14 4.72 14.99
CA LEU A 276 -5.62 5.90 15.74
C LEU A 276 -5.35 7.20 14.99
N ARG A 277 -4.22 7.31 14.31
CA ARG A 277 -3.88 8.41 13.42
C ARG A 277 -4.91 8.57 12.32
N TRP A 278 -5.27 7.48 11.65
CA TRP A 278 -6.25 7.52 10.57
C TRP A 278 -7.64 7.96 11.06
N LEU A 279 -8.07 7.42 12.21
CA LEU A 279 -9.31 7.82 12.88
C LEU A 279 -9.33 9.32 13.22
N ALA A 280 -8.24 9.84 13.78
CA ALA A 280 -8.13 11.24 14.16
C ALA A 280 -8.18 12.17 12.95
N LEU A 281 -7.49 11.82 11.86
CA LEU A 281 -7.50 12.62 10.63
C LEU A 281 -8.87 12.59 9.93
N ASP A 282 -9.58 11.46 9.94
CA ASP A 282 -10.96 11.38 9.43
C ASP A 282 -11.92 12.26 10.25
N CYS A 283 -11.85 12.19 11.58
CA CYS A 283 -12.60 13.09 12.47
C CYS A 283 -12.28 14.56 12.19
N CYS A 284 -11.00 14.88 12.00
CA CYS A 284 -10.56 16.24 11.69
C CYS A 284 -11.11 16.74 10.35
N LYS A 285 -11.09 15.92 9.29
CA LYS A 285 -11.71 16.24 7.99
C LYS A 285 -13.22 16.45 8.07
N LYS A 286 -13.88 15.78 9.03
CA LYS A 286 -15.31 15.95 9.33
C LYS A 286 -15.60 17.11 10.30
N GLY A 287 -14.59 17.90 10.68
CA GLY A 287 -14.70 19.02 11.63
C GLY A 287 -14.90 18.60 13.09
N SER A 288 -14.75 17.31 13.41
CA SER A 288 -14.92 16.74 14.76
C SER A 288 -13.59 16.75 15.53
N TYR A 289 -13.07 17.95 15.81
CA TYR A 289 -11.72 18.12 16.39
C TYR A 289 -11.57 17.56 17.80
N ASP A 290 -12.58 17.68 18.66
CA ASP A 290 -12.53 17.11 20.01
C ASP A 290 -12.39 15.59 20.00
N GLN A 291 -13.03 14.92 19.03
CA GLN A 291 -12.88 13.48 18.83
C GLN A 291 -11.49 13.12 18.31
N ALA A 292 -10.91 13.94 17.43
CA ALA A 292 -9.53 13.74 16.96
C ALA A 292 -8.53 13.82 18.12
N LEU A 293 -8.70 14.79 19.02
CA LEU A 293 -7.87 14.91 20.23
C LEU A 293 -8.12 13.78 21.23
N ALA A 294 -9.34 13.26 21.34
CA ALA A 294 -9.62 12.09 22.17
C ALA A 294 -8.85 10.83 21.70
N TYR A 295 -8.46 10.74 20.42
CA TYR A 295 -7.60 9.65 19.93
C TYR A 295 -6.13 9.87 20.25
N VAL A 296 -5.65 11.12 20.30
CA VAL A 296 -4.32 11.44 20.83
C VAL A 296 -4.19 10.90 22.25
N GLU A 297 -5.22 11.11 23.08
CA GLU A 297 -5.17 10.68 24.47
C GLU A 297 -5.08 9.15 24.65
N LYS A 298 -5.39 8.37 23.62
CA LYS A 298 -5.30 6.90 23.64
C LYS A 298 -3.91 6.36 23.30
N LEU A 299 -3.02 7.22 22.78
CA LEU A 299 -1.63 6.87 22.56
C LEU A 299 -0.87 6.95 23.89
N SER A 300 -0.03 5.97 24.18
CA SER A 300 0.80 5.93 25.39
C SER A 300 2.15 6.62 25.20
N ASP A 301 2.69 6.60 23.99
CA ASP A 301 3.98 7.20 23.69
C ASP A 301 3.86 8.73 23.47
N PRO A 302 4.65 9.56 24.17
CA PRO A 302 4.55 11.01 24.07
C PRO A 302 5.02 11.56 22.72
N VAL A 303 5.92 10.87 22.01
CA VAL A 303 6.40 11.28 20.68
C VAL A 303 5.31 11.02 19.65
N GLU A 304 4.67 9.85 19.70
CA GLU A 304 3.50 9.52 18.87
C GLU A 304 2.35 10.49 19.11
N ARG A 305 2.03 10.81 20.39
CA ARG A 305 1.06 11.85 20.73
C ARG A 305 1.39 13.18 20.06
N SER A 306 2.64 13.61 20.19
CA SER A 306 3.12 14.88 19.64
C SER A 306 3.03 14.90 18.11
N ARG A 307 3.41 13.81 17.44
CA ARG A 307 3.27 13.66 15.98
C ARG A 307 1.81 13.74 15.53
N LEU A 308 0.91 13.02 16.21
CA LEU A 308 -0.51 13.05 15.85
C LEU A 308 -1.12 14.44 16.07
N GLN A 309 -0.76 15.12 17.17
CA GLN A 309 -1.18 16.50 17.41
C GLN A 309 -0.68 17.45 16.33
N GLN A 310 0.57 17.33 15.87
CA GLN A 310 1.09 18.11 14.75
C GLN A 310 0.24 17.91 13.49
N GLU A 311 -0.07 16.67 13.14
CA GLU A 311 -0.88 16.38 11.96
C GLU A 311 -2.31 16.93 12.08
N ILE A 312 -2.92 16.84 13.28
CA ILE A 312 -4.21 17.46 13.56
C ILE A 312 -4.11 18.99 13.41
N ALA A 313 -3.06 19.64 13.94
CA ALA A 313 -2.85 21.08 13.82
C ALA A 313 -2.75 21.54 12.36
N PHE A 314 -2.21 20.71 11.47
CA PHE A 314 -2.18 21.00 10.03
C PHE A 314 -3.51 20.73 9.34
N CYS A 315 -4.29 19.77 9.83
CA CYS A 315 -5.57 19.38 9.27
C CYS A 315 -6.72 20.34 9.65
N VAL A 316 -6.66 21.00 10.81
CA VAL A 316 -7.73 21.93 11.21
C VAL A 316 -7.75 23.21 10.35
N ASP A 317 -8.95 23.63 9.94
CA ASP A 317 -9.14 24.79 9.08
C ASP A 317 -8.96 26.11 9.86
N GLY A 318 -9.37 26.11 11.13
CA GLY A 318 -9.26 27.26 12.02
C GLY A 318 -7.83 27.43 12.53
N LEU A 319 -7.20 28.58 12.26
CA LEU A 319 -5.85 28.81 12.78
C LEU A 319 -5.82 28.85 14.31
N ASP A 320 -6.79 29.49 14.97
CA ASP A 320 -6.78 29.54 16.44
C ASP A 320 -6.85 28.14 17.07
N GLN A 321 -7.58 27.22 16.42
CA GLN A 321 -7.61 25.80 16.79
C GLN A 321 -6.26 25.13 16.50
N ALA A 322 -5.66 25.37 15.33
CA ALA A 322 -4.34 24.84 14.98
C ALA A 322 -3.27 25.26 16.00
N ILE A 323 -3.33 26.52 16.44
CA ILE A 323 -2.45 27.09 17.46
C ILE A 323 -2.68 26.38 18.80
N GLN A 324 -3.93 26.20 19.20
CA GLN A 324 -4.25 25.51 20.45
C GLN A 324 -3.71 24.08 20.45
N VAL A 325 -3.87 23.35 19.35
CA VAL A 325 -3.33 21.99 19.20
C VAL A 325 -1.81 22.01 19.21
N ALA A 326 -1.17 22.91 18.46
CA ALA A 326 0.29 23.04 18.43
C ALA A 326 0.87 23.35 19.82
N ARG A 327 0.23 24.21 20.61
CA ARG A 327 0.65 24.52 21.99
C ARG A 327 0.55 23.33 22.94
N ALA A 328 -0.37 22.40 22.67
CA ALA A 328 -0.54 21.18 23.48
C ALA A 328 0.49 20.09 23.15
N ILE A 329 1.35 20.30 22.13
CA ILE A 329 2.42 19.38 21.78
C ILE A 329 3.49 19.40 22.87
N VAL A 330 3.73 18.22 23.45
CA VAL A 330 4.68 18.04 24.56
C VAL A 330 6.12 18.03 24.06
N ASN A 331 6.39 17.35 22.94
CA ASN A 331 7.72 17.35 22.34
C ASN A 331 8.04 18.73 21.75
N GLU A 332 9.10 19.36 22.26
CA GLU A 332 9.46 20.73 21.93
C GLU A 332 9.88 20.93 20.46
N GLU A 333 10.65 20.01 19.90
CA GLU A 333 11.09 20.05 18.50
C GLU A 333 9.87 19.99 17.57
N ILE A 334 8.99 19.01 17.77
CA ILE A 334 7.75 18.88 17.00
C ILE A 334 6.85 20.10 17.19
N ARG A 335 6.76 20.65 18.42
CA ARG A 335 5.99 21.86 18.70
C ARG A 335 6.52 23.06 17.91
N ASN A 336 7.82 23.32 17.97
CA ASN A 336 8.44 24.45 17.28
C ASN A 336 8.29 24.31 15.76
N ASP A 337 8.56 23.12 15.21
CA ASP A 337 8.34 22.82 13.78
C ASP A 337 6.90 23.06 13.34
N THR A 338 5.94 22.65 14.18
CA THR A 338 4.51 22.86 13.91
C THR A 338 4.17 24.35 13.91
N ILE A 339 4.64 25.10 14.91
CA ILE A 339 4.41 26.54 15.01
C ILE A 339 5.04 27.26 13.80
N LEU A 340 6.29 26.94 13.45
CA LEU A 340 6.98 27.49 12.28
C LEU A 340 6.19 27.23 10.99
N SER A 341 5.73 25.99 10.80
CA SER A 341 4.92 25.60 9.65
C SER A 341 3.59 26.36 9.60
N LEU A 342 2.92 26.56 10.74
CA LEU A 342 1.71 27.37 10.83
C LEU A 342 1.97 28.86 10.56
N MET A 343 3.17 29.36 10.88
CA MET A 343 3.55 30.75 10.59
C MET A 343 3.74 31.03 9.10
N HIS A 344 3.97 30.03 8.24
CA HIS A 344 4.02 30.26 6.80
C HIS A 344 2.66 30.60 6.17
N ARG A 345 1.56 30.58 6.95
CA ARG A 345 0.23 31.03 6.49
C ARG A 345 0.18 32.58 6.39
N ARG A 346 -0.44 33.11 5.33
CA ARG A 346 -0.37 34.53 4.84
C ARG A 346 -0.86 35.67 5.78
N ASN A 347 -1.18 35.43 7.05
CA ASN A 347 -1.78 36.44 7.92
C ASN A 347 -0.82 36.88 9.04
N VAL A 348 -0.37 38.14 8.98
CA VAL A 348 0.62 38.72 9.93
C VAL A 348 0.07 38.80 11.36
N ASP A 349 -1.14 39.30 11.57
CA ASP A 349 -1.76 39.40 12.92
C ASP A 349 -1.81 38.07 13.63
N ARG A 350 -2.13 37.04 12.86
CA ARG A 350 -2.20 35.66 13.34
C ARG A 350 -0.83 35.11 13.69
N ARG A 351 0.20 35.43 12.92
CA ARG A 351 1.59 35.04 13.21
C ARG A 351 2.18 35.79 14.41
N LEU A 352 1.76 37.03 14.65
CA LEU A 352 2.09 37.78 15.87
C LEU A 352 1.60 37.07 17.13
N LYS A 353 0.47 36.36 17.06
CA LYS A 353 -0.02 35.53 18.17
C LYS A 353 0.73 34.21 18.34
N LEU A 354 1.52 33.80 17.34
CA LEU A 354 2.17 32.49 17.26
C LEU A 354 3.61 32.52 17.76
N TYR A 355 4.41 33.48 17.29
CA TYR A 355 5.83 33.52 17.58
C TYR A 355 6.18 33.55 19.09
N PRO A 356 5.36 34.07 20.03
CA PRO A 356 5.69 34.03 21.45
C PRO A 356 5.72 32.61 22.02
N HIS A 357 5.18 31.63 21.29
CA HIS A 357 5.15 30.22 21.69
C HIS A 357 6.34 29.40 21.17
N LEU A 358 7.21 30.01 20.35
CA LEU A 358 8.48 29.41 20.00
C LEU A 358 9.39 29.43 21.23
N THR A 359 9.86 28.25 21.63
CA THR A 359 10.76 28.11 22.79
C THR A 359 12.23 28.12 22.39
N ASP A 360 12.54 27.65 21.17
CA ASP A 360 13.88 27.80 20.61
C ASP A 360 14.14 29.28 20.27
N LEU A 361 15.24 29.82 20.82
CA LEU A 361 15.59 31.22 20.65
C LEU A 361 15.99 31.57 19.22
N LYS A 362 16.60 30.64 18.47
CA LYS A 362 16.97 30.89 17.06
C LYS A 362 15.72 30.97 16.20
N ASP A 363 14.81 30.01 16.35
CA ASP A 363 13.54 29.99 15.63
C ASP A 363 12.70 31.22 15.97
N LYS A 364 12.65 31.58 17.25
CA LYS A 364 11.98 32.81 17.70
C LYS A 364 12.60 34.05 17.08
N GLY A 365 13.93 34.15 17.06
CA GLY A 365 14.64 35.25 16.41
C GLY A 365 14.35 35.35 14.91
N ILE A 366 14.37 34.22 14.20
CA ILE A 366 14.01 34.16 12.77
C ILE A 366 12.57 34.64 12.56
N ALA A 367 11.63 34.16 13.39
CA ALA A 367 10.22 34.52 13.33
C ALA A 367 9.99 36.02 13.52
N VAL A 368 10.59 36.59 14.57
CA VAL A 368 10.50 38.01 14.93
C VAL A 368 11.07 38.88 13.82
N ALA A 369 12.24 38.52 13.28
CA ALA A 369 12.84 39.26 12.16
C ALA A 369 11.94 39.25 10.91
N CYS A 370 11.37 38.09 10.56
CA CYS A 370 10.44 37.98 9.43
C CYS A 370 9.19 38.83 9.63
N LEU A 371 8.60 38.77 10.83
CA LEU A 371 7.39 39.52 11.16
C LEU A 371 7.62 41.02 11.17
N ALA A 372 8.76 41.47 11.70
CA ALA A 372 9.13 42.88 11.67
C ALA A 372 9.21 43.40 10.22
N CYS A 373 9.85 42.67 9.31
CA CYS A 373 9.91 43.05 7.89
C CYS A 373 8.51 43.12 7.25
N GLU A 374 7.62 42.17 7.55
CA GLU A 374 6.27 42.15 7.00
C GLU A 374 5.40 43.30 7.54
N LEU A 375 5.49 43.60 8.85
CA LEU A 375 4.79 44.73 9.45
C LEU A 375 5.21 46.07 8.84
N VAL A 376 6.50 46.23 8.54
CA VAL A 376 7.02 47.41 7.83
C VAL A 376 6.41 47.52 6.44
N ALA A 377 6.36 46.41 5.70
CA ALA A 377 5.74 46.39 4.37
C ALA A 377 4.25 46.75 4.43
N GLN A 378 3.57 46.43 5.53
CA GLN A 378 2.18 46.81 5.80
C GLN A 378 1.99 48.22 6.38
N GLY A 379 3.07 48.98 6.61
CA GLY A 379 3.00 50.32 7.22
C GLY A 379 2.74 50.33 8.73
N ARG A 380 2.83 49.17 9.40
CA ARG A 380 2.63 49.00 10.85
C ARG A 380 3.93 49.19 11.62
N ALA A 381 4.52 50.35 11.43
CA ALA A 381 5.86 50.66 11.92
C ALA A 381 6.05 50.56 13.44
N PRO A 382 5.10 51.02 14.29
CA PRO A 382 5.28 50.91 15.74
C PRO A 382 5.41 49.45 16.22
N GLU A 383 4.61 48.55 15.65
CA GLU A 383 4.64 47.12 15.97
C GLU A 383 5.92 46.47 15.46
N ALA A 384 6.39 46.87 14.28
CA ALA A 384 7.66 46.39 13.76
C ALA A 384 8.85 46.80 14.64
N VAL A 385 8.84 48.02 15.19
CA VAL A 385 9.88 48.49 16.11
C VAL A 385 9.89 47.64 17.39
N ALA A 386 8.73 47.34 17.96
CA ALA A 386 8.64 46.47 19.14
C ALA A 386 9.24 45.08 18.88
N LEU A 387 8.98 44.49 17.71
CA LEU A 387 9.61 43.23 17.32
C LEU A 387 11.11 43.34 17.11
N VAL A 388 11.60 44.43 16.53
CA VAL A 388 13.05 44.65 16.35
C VAL A 388 13.77 44.77 17.71
N GLU A 389 13.15 45.40 18.70
CA GLU A 389 13.67 45.44 20.06
C GLU A 389 13.71 44.04 20.70
N GLU A 390 12.66 43.24 20.52
CA GLU A 390 12.65 41.84 20.98
C GLU A 390 13.72 41.00 20.28
N TYR A 391 13.93 41.18 18.97
CA TYR A 391 14.99 40.50 18.22
C TYR A 391 16.38 40.81 18.78
N ALA A 392 16.64 42.08 19.11
CA ALA A 392 17.93 42.47 19.70
C ALA A 392 18.16 41.79 21.06
N LEU A 393 17.13 41.65 21.89
CA LEU A 393 17.21 40.92 23.16
C LEU A 393 17.52 39.43 22.91
N ILE A 394 16.88 38.81 21.92
CA ILE A 394 17.13 37.41 21.54
C ILE A 394 18.58 37.22 21.06
N GLU A 395 19.14 38.14 20.26
CA GLU A 395 20.54 38.07 19.83
C GLU A 395 21.52 38.15 21.00
N VAL A 396 21.25 39.02 21.99
CA VAL A 396 22.08 39.08 23.21
C VAL A 396 22.03 37.76 23.97
N GLN A 397 20.84 37.18 24.17
CA GLN A 397 20.67 35.89 24.85
C GLN A 397 21.37 34.73 24.12
N LEU A 398 21.36 34.74 22.78
CA LEU A 398 22.07 33.75 21.98
C LEU A 398 23.59 33.94 22.08
N ALA A 399 24.08 35.18 22.01
CA ALA A 399 25.49 35.50 22.15
C ALA A 399 26.05 35.06 23.52
N GLU A 400 25.29 35.23 24.60
CA GLU A 400 25.64 34.71 25.93
C GLU A 400 25.79 33.19 25.97
N ARG A 401 25.09 32.46 25.10
CA ARG A 401 25.21 31.00 24.93
C ARG A 401 26.29 30.59 23.92
N GLY A 402 27.00 31.56 23.32
CA GLY A 402 27.93 31.30 22.22
C GLY A 402 27.24 30.87 20.92
N GLU A 403 25.94 31.14 20.80
CA GLU A 403 25.13 30.85 19.64
C GLU A 403 24.83 32.11 18.83
N PHE A 404 24.53 31.95 17.55
CA PHE A 404 24.13 33.04 16.66
C PHE A 404 23.01 32.57 15.75
N ILE A 405 22.13 33.51 15.36
CA ILE A 405 21.11 33.23 14.36
C ILE A 405 21.80 33.19 12.99
N SER A 406 21.90 32.00 12.39
CA SER A 406 22.40 31.84 11.03
C SER A 406 21.21 31.78 10.07
N PHE A 407 21.20 32.69 9.08
CA PHE A 407 20.18 32.70 8.04
C PHE A 407 20.74 31.98 6.81
N SER A 408 20.28 30.76 6.56
CA SER A 408 20.74 29.90 5.46
C SER A 408 20.24 30.35 4.08
N SER A 409 19.21 31.21 4.00
CA SER A 409 18.68 31.74 2.75
C SER A 409 19.24 33.12 2.40
N MET A 410 19.60 33.29 1.13
CA MET A 410 20.03 34.57 0.54
C MET A 410 18.97 35.68 0.70
N GLU A 411 17.68 35.34 0.69
CA GLU A 411 16.59 36.31 0.94
C GLU A 411 16.53 36.73 2.41
N LEU A 412 16.71 35.78 3.32
CA LEU A 412 16.75 36.06 4.75
C LEU A 412 17.95 36.93 5.11
N SER A 413 19.13 36.69 4.50
CA SER A 413 20.32 37.55 4.67
C SER A 413 20.12 38.98 4.20
N LYS A 414 19.40 39.19 3.07
CA LYS A 414 19.02 40.54 2.63
C LYS A 414 18.07 41.21 3.64
N ARG A 415 17.07 40.47 4.11
CA ARG A 415 16.12 40.96 5.12
C ARG A 415 16.78 41.29 6.46
N THR A 416 17.76 40.51 6.93
CA THR A 416 18.51 40.82 8.16
C THR A 416 19.45 41.99 8.00
N LYS A 417 20.10 42.18 6.85
CA LYS A 417 20.84 43.43 6.60
C LYS A 417 19.92 44.64 6.69
N SER A 418 18.68 44.52 6.22
CA SER A 418 17.67 45.56 6.40
C SER A 418 17.30 45.75 7.87
N VAL A 419 17.08 44.70 8.66
CA VAL A 419 16.83 44.80 10.12
C VAL A 419 18.03 45.41 10.86
N HIS A 420 19.25 45.04 10.53
CA HIS A 420 20.45 45.59 11.16
C HIS A 420 20.67 47.06 10.77
N ASN A 421 20.31 47.44 9.55
CA ASN A 421 20.24 48.85 9.15
C ASN A 421 19.11 49.60 9.87
N VAL A 422 17.98 48.95 10.18
CA VAL A 422 16.94 49.50 11.06
C VAL A 422 17.45 49.74 12.46
N LEU A 423 18.11 48.76 13.07
CA LEU A 423 18.70 48.88 14.40
C LEU A 423 19.70 50.04 14.45
N ARG A 424 20.61 50.12 13.48
CA ARG A 424 21.57 51.24 13.36
C ARG A 424 20.88 52.58 13.12
N THR A 425 19.73 52.58 12.46
CA THR A 425 18.91 53.79 12.30
C THR A 425 18.22 54.13 13.61
N LEU A 426 17.59 53.18 14.29
CA LEU A 426 16.97 53.30 15.61
C LEU A 426 17.93 53.89 16.65
N GLU A 427 19.18 53.45 16.68
CA GLU A 427 20.27 54.00 17.49
C GLU A 427 20.53 55.49 17.15
N ARG A 428 20.55 55.86 15.87
CA ARG A 428 20.67 57.27 15.44
C ARG A 428 19.43 58.10 15.77
N VAL A 429 18.27 57.46 15.92
CA VAL A 429 17.00 58.12 16.27
C VAL A 429 16.70 58.06 17.78
N GLN A 430 17.57 57.48 18.62
CA GLN A 430 17.34 57.32 20.07
C GLN A 430 17.23 58.63 20.88
N GLY A 431 17.32 59.80 20.24
CA GLY A 431 16.99 61.10 20.85
C GLY A 431 15.61 61.66 20.49
N ILE A 432 14.81 60.97 19.66
CA ILE A 432 13.48 61.44 19.26
C ILE A 432 12.43 60.81 20.18
N THR A 433 11.82 61.65 21.02
CA THR A 433 10.80 61.26 21.99
C THR A 433 9.44 60.95 21.36
N ASP A 434 9.16 61.48 20.17
CA ASP A 434 7.90 61.23 19.46
C ASP A 434 7.97 59.89 18.69
N PRO A 435 7.16 58.89 19.08
CA PRO A 435 7.18 57.56 18.47
C PRO A 435 6.74 57.55 17.00
N ASN A 436 5.91 58.51 16.55
CA ASN A 436 5.49 58.61 15.16
C ASN A 436 6.60 59.17 14.27
N ILE A 437 7.36 60.16 14.76
CA ILE A 437 8.52 60.71 14.05
C ILE A 437 9.64 59.67 13.97
N ARG A 438 9.86 58.96 15.08
CA ARG A 438 10.82 57.86 15.17
C ARG A 438 10.47 56.74 14.19
N ALA A 439 9.22 56.28 14.21
CA ALA A 439 8.68 55.29 13.27
C ALA A 439 8.78 55.78 11.81
N GLY A 440 8.45 57.04 11.52
CA GLY A 440 8.52 57.61 10.18
C GLY A 440 9.92 57.63 9.59
N ARG A 441 10.96 57.94 10.39
CA ARG A 441 12.36 57.87 9.95
C ARG A 441 12.80 56.43 9.67
N ILE A 442 12.42 55.49 10.53
CA ILE A 442 12.72 54.06 10.37
C ILE A 442 12.06 53.51 9.09
N VAL A 443 10.78 53.82 8.86
CA VAL A 443 10.05 53.42 7.64
C VAL A 443 10.69 53.99 6.38
N ARG A 444 11.15 55.24 6.42
CA ARG A 444 11.84 55.85 5.28
C ARG A 444 13.13 55.09 4.94
N THR A 445 13.98 54.84 5.92
CA THR A 445 15.23 54.08 5.70
C THR A 445 14.96 52.63 5.29
N LEU A 446 13.88 52.04 5.79
CA LEU A 446 13.44 50.70 5.39
C LEU A 446 12.98 50.63 3.94
N ARG A 447 12.17 51.60 3.48
CA ARG A 447 11.76 51.70 2.08
C ARG A 447 12.94 51.92 1.13
N GLU A 448 13.97 52.61 1.59
CA GLU A 448 15.19 52.84 0.82
C GLU A 448 16.07 51.58 0.69
N HIS A 449 15.91 50.59 1.57
CA HIS A 449 16.81 49.43 1.67
C HIS A 449 16.12 48.08 1.50
N ILE A 450 14.79 48.04 1.47
CA ILE A 450 13.99 46.86 1.12
C ILE A 450 13.28 47.20 -0.20
N PRO A 451 13.70 46.64 -1.35
CA PRO A 451 12.91 46.76 -2.57
C PRO A 451 11.55 46.11 -2.32
N LEU A 452 10.49 46.91 -2.38
CA LEU A 452 9.11 46.41 -2.37
C LEU A 452 8.93 45.59 -3.65
N ALA A 453 8.65 44.30 -3.50
CA ALA A 453 8.27 43.41 -4.60
C ALA A 453 6.79 43.58 -4.93
#